data_AF-A0A539D1I7-F1
#
_entry.id   AF-A0A539D1I7-F1
#
_cell.length_a   1.000
_cell.length_b   1.000
_cell.length_c   1.000
_cell.angle_alpha   90.00
_cell.angle_beta   90.00
_cell.angle_gamma   90.00
#
_symmetry.space_group_name_H-M   'P 1'
#
loop_
_entity.id
_entity.type
_entity.pdbx_description
1 polymer ?
#
loop_
_entity_poly.entity_id
_entity_poly.type
_entity_poly.pdbx_seq_one_letter_code
_entity_poly.pdbx_strand_id
1 'polypeptide(L)'
;MAVRAFYDWGGGLIWLAVSAEGDAGATVIRAAAKAAKGYATLMRAPDAVRAVVPVFEPESAAVAALTRRIKASVDPARLINPGLMHAGV
;
A
#
# COMPACT_ATOMS: atom_id res chain seq x y z
N MET A 1 21.24 -0.27 10.56
CA MET A 1 19.96 0.33 10.11
C MET A 1 18.97 0.22 11.27
N ALA A 2 18.56 1.34 11.87
CA ALA A 2 17.65 1.33 13.02
C ALA A 2 16.19 1.32 12.53
N VAL A 3 15.45 0.29 12.92
CA VAL A 3 14.00 0.18 12.66
C VAL A 3 13.27 0.64 13.91
N ARG A 4 12.20 1.44 13.76
CA ARG A 4 11.30 1.79 14.86
C ARG A 4 9.94 1.18 14.60
N ALA A 5 9.41 0.47 15.59
CA ALA A 5 8.09 -0.13 15.54
C ALA A 5 7.24 0.33 16.72
N PHE A 6 5.96 0.60 16.47
CA PHE A 6 4.95 0.84 17.50
C PHE A 6 3.78 -0.12 17.25
N TYR A 7 3.38 -0.84 18.29
CA TYR A 7 2.31 -1.83 18.24
C TYR A 7 1.03 -1.19 18.78
N ASP A 8 -0.04 -1.30 18.01
CA ASP A 8 -1.36 -0.80 18.34
C ASP A 8 -2.39 -1.94 18.24
N TRP A 9 -3.60 -1.71 18.75
CA TRP A 9 -4.73 -2.67 18.72
C TRP A 9 -4.35 -4.06 19.27
N GLY A 10 -3.62 -4.08 20.39
CA GLY A 10 -3.14 -5.33 21.00
C GLY A 10 -2.18 -6.13 20.10
N GLY A 11 -1.53 -5.47 19.13
CA GLY A 11 -0.62 -6.09 18.16
C GLY A 11 -1.25 -6.37 16.79
N GLY A 12 -2.54 -6.07 16.59
CA GLY A 12 -3.20 -6.21 15.29
C GLY A 12 -2.76 -5.18 14.24
N LEU A 13 -2.13 -4.08 14.67
CA LEU A 13 -1.54 -3.07 13.82
C LEU A 13 -0.10 -2.77 14.26
N ILE A 14 0.81 -2.71 13.30
CA ILE A 14 2.22 -2.34 13.53
C ILE A 14 2.54 -1.11 12.68
N TRP A 15 2.87 0.00 13.33
CA TRP A 15 3.46 1.17 12.69
C TRP A 15 4.96 0.96 12.57
N LEU A 16 5.44 0.74 11.35
CA LEU A 16 6.83 0.41 11.07
C LEU A 16 7.53 1.54 10.31
N ALA A 17 8.60 2.08 10.88
CA ALA A 17 9.48 3.05 10.23
C ALA A 17 10.83 2.41 9.88
N VAL A 18 11.22 2.53 8.62
CA VAL A 18 12.44 1.96 8.01
C VAL A 18 13.20 3.03 7.23
N SER A 19 14.43 2.74 6.78
CA SER A 19 15.16 3.65 5.89
C SER A 19 14.46 3.76 4.54
N ALA A 20 14.55 4.94 3.92
CA ALA A 20 13.96 5.21 2.61
C ALA A 20 14.94 4.87 1.47
N GLU A 21 15.57 3.70 1.54
CA GLU A 21 16.50 3.20 0.53
C GLU A 21 15.78 2.21 -0.40
N GLY A 22 16.00 2.33 -1.72
CA GLY A 22 15.35 1.45 -2.70
C GLY A 22 13.83 1.51 -2.63
N ASP A 23 13.18 0.36 -2.42
CA ASP A 23 11.73 0.23 -2.23
C ASP A 23 11.29 0.43 -0.77
N ALA A 24 12.16 0.96 0.08
CA ALA A 24 11.96 1.07 1.53
C ALA A 24 11.57 -0.28 2.19
N GLY A 25 12.07 -1.40 1.66
CA GLY A 25 11.78 -2.74 2.17
C GLY A 25 10.36 -3.23 1.89
N ALA A 26 9.58 -2.53 1.05
CA ALA A 26 8.18 -2.86 0.77
C ALA A 26 8.00 -4.32 0.35
N THR A 27 8.90 -4.87 -0.47
CA THR A 27 8.86 -6.27 -0.92
C THR A 27 8.93 -7.24 0.26
N VAL A 28 9.91 -7.07 1.15
CA VAL A 28 10.12 -7.97 2.30
C VAL A 28 9.04 -7.79 3.35
N ILE A 29 8.65 -6.54 3.64
CA ILE A 29 7.61 -6.21 4.62
C ILE A 29 6.26 -6.82 4.20
N ARG A 30 5.86 -6.66 2.93
CA ARG A 30 4.60 -7.22 2.41
C ARG A 30 4.63 -8.75 2.39
N ALA A 31 5.76 -9.36 2.03
CA ALA A 31 5.90 -10.82 2.11
C ALA A 31 5.70 -11.33 3.54
N ALA A 32 6.29 -10.67 4.55
CA ALA A 32 6.10 -11.01 5.96
C ALA A 32 4.66 -10.79 6.43
N ALA A 33 4.05 -9.65 6.08
CA ALA A 33 2.65 -9.36 6.40
C ALA A 33 1.71 -10.42 5.82
N LYS A 34 1.90 -10.79 4.54
CA LYS A 34 1.12 -11.82 3.87
C LYS A 34 1.26 -13.19 4.52
N ALA A 35 2.46 -13.58 4.95
CA ALA A 35 2.67 -14.81 5.70
C ALA A 35 1.88 -14.82 7.03
N ALA A 36 1.70 -13.66 7.65
CA ALA A 36 0.86 -13.44 8.82
C ALA A 36 -0.63 -13.17 8.49
N LYS A 37 -1.05 -13.38 7.23
CA LYS A 37 -2.42 -13.11 6.73
C LYS A 37 -2.86 -11.64 6.86
N GLY A 38 -1.90 -10.71 6.88
CA GLY A 38 -2.12 -9.28 6.88
C GLY A 38 -1.71 -8.60 5.56
N TYR A 39 -1.63 -7.28 5.59
CA TYR A 39 -1.17 -6.44 4.49
C TYR A 39 -0.37 -5.23 5.02
N ALA A 40 0.37 -4.55 4.15
CA ALA A 40 1.13 -3.35 4.49
C ALA A 40 0.84 -2.16 3.56
N THR A 41 0.44 -1.04 4.18
CA THR A 41 0.16 0.24 3.52
C THR A 41 1.32 1.21 3.77
N LEU A 42 1.84 1.83 2.71
CA LEU A 42 2.84 2.88 2.79
C LEU A 42 2.19 4.18 3.26
N MET A 43 2.40 4.54 4.52
CA MET A 43 1.78 5.72 5.12
C MET A 43 2.55 7.03 4.92
N ARG A 44 3.88 6.97 4.94
CA ARG A 44 4.73 8.16 4.78
C ARG A 44 6.06 7.77 4.17
N ALA A 45 6.46 8.47 3.11
CA ALA A 45 7.74 8.26 2.44
C ALA A 45 8.12 9.51 1.63
N PRO A 46 9.42 9.70 1.33
CA PRO A 46 9.86 10.67 0.32
C PRO A 46 9.24 10.38 -1.06
N ASP A 47 9.14 11.42 -1.90
CA ASP A 47 8.52 11.31 -3.23
C ASP A 47 9.20 10.26 -4.12
N ALA A 48 10.52 10.09 -4.01
CA ALA A 48 11.25 9.07 -4.75
C ALA A 48 10.76 7.64 -4.45
N VAL A 49 10.43 7.34 -3.19
CA VAL A 49 9.85 6.04 -2.81
C VAL A 49 8.39 5.96 -3.25
N ARG A 50 7.60 7.03 -3.06
CA ARG A 50 6.18 7.07 -3.48
C ARG A 50 6.00 6.93 -5.00
N ALA A 51 6.99 7.28 -5.80
CA ALA A 51 6.98 7.13 -7.25
C ALA A 51 7.09 5.67 -7.70
N VAL A 52 7.69 4.79 -6.89
CA VAL A 52 7.96 3.39 -7.27
C VAL A 52 7.26 2.36 -6.38
N VAL A 53 6.82 2.76 -5.18
CA VAL A 53 6.10 1.91 -4.24
C VAL A 53 4.63 2.34 -4.17
N PRO A 54 3.69 1.50 -4.61
CA PRO A 54 2.26 1.77 -4.44
C PRO A 54 1.89 1.97 -2.98
N VAL A 55 0.98 2.91 -2.69
CA VAL A 55 0.50 3.20 -1.33
C VAL A 55 -0.11 1.95 -0.70
N PHE A 56 -1.08 1.34 -1.37
CA PHE A 56 -1.73 0.12 -0.91
C PHE A 56 -0.97 -1.12 -1.38
N GLU A 57 -1.13 -2.20 -0.62
CA GLU A 57 -0.70 -3.52 -1.07
C GLU A 57 -1.42 -3.89 -2.38
N PRO A 58 -0.70 -4.40 -3.40
CA PRO A 58 -1.33 -4.81 -4.64
C PRO A 58 -2.46 -5.83 -4.40
N GLU A 59 -3.63 -5.51 -4.94
CA GLU A 59 -4.79 -6.40 -4.88
C GLU A 59 -4.55 -7.69 -5.68
N SER A 60 -5.26 -8.75 -5.30
CA SER A 60 -5.34 -9.92 -6.16
C SER A 60 -6.00 -9.55 -7.50
N ALA A 61 -5.70 -10.30 -8.55
CA ALA A 61 -6.22 -10.01 -9.89
C ALA A 61 -7.76 -9.91 -9.93
N ALA A 62 -8.46 -10.77 -9.17
CA ALA A 62 -9.92 -10.76 -9.09
C ALA A 62 -10.45 -9.50 -8.39
N VAL A 63 -9.84 -9.11 -7.26
CA VAL A 63 -10.23 -7.89 -6.53
C VAL A 63 -9.95 -6.66 -7.39
N ALA A 64 -8.77 -6.57 -8.03
CA ALA A 64 -8.45 -5.47 -8.93
C ALA A 64 -9.42 -5.32 -10.11
N ALA A 65 -9.89 -6.45 -10.67
CA ALA A 65 -10.90 -6.43 -11.72
C ALA A 65 -12.24 -5.88 -11.22
N LEU A 66 -12.64 -6.24 -10.00
CA LEU A 66 -13.85 -5.71 -9.37
C LEU A 66 -13.69 -4.21 -9.06
N THR A 67 -12.57 -3.80 -8.47
CA THR A 67 -12.23 -2.40 -8.16
C THR A 67 -12.35 -1.52 -9.41
N ARG A 68 -11.82 -1.95 -10.56
CA ARG A 68 -11.96 -1.23 -11.83
C ARG A 68 -13.40 -1.09 -12.29
N ARG A 69 -14.21 -2.15 -12.17
CA ARG A 69 -15.62 -2.12 -12.56
C ARG A 69 -16.44 -1.20 -11.68
N ILE A 70 -16.18 -1.22 -10.37
CA ILE A 70 -16.80 -0.31 -9.42
C ILE A 70 -16.44 1.13 -9.79
N LYS A 71 -15.14 1.43 -9.93
CA LYS A 71 -14.65 2.78 -10.30
C LYS A 71 -15.29 3.30 -11.58
N ALA A 72 -15.37 2.47 -12.63
CA ALA A 72 -16.02 2.85 -13.89
C ALA A 72 -17.52 3.15 -13.73
N SER A 73 -18.21 2.49 -12.79
CA SER A 73 -19.63 2.74 -12.50
C SER A 73 -19.86 3.97 -11.62
N VAL A 74 -19.01 4.20 -10.61
CA VAL A 74 -19.22 5.29 -9.63
C VAL A 74 -18.55 6.60 -10.01
N ASP A 75 -17.49 6.55 -10.82
CA ASP A 75 -16.70 7.71 -11.24
C ASP A 75 -16.25 7.56 -12.71
N PRO A 76 -17.19 7.52 -13.67
CA PRO A 76 -16.88 7.32 -15.09
C PRO A 76 -16.00 8.44 -15.67
N ALA A 77 -16.09 9.65 -15.11
CA ALA A 77 -15.27 10.80 -15.50
C ALA A 77 -13.90 10.84 -14.80
N ARG A 78 -13.62 9.90 -13.89
CA ARG A 78 -12.35 9.79 -13.13
C ARG A 78 -11.97 11.07 -12.37
N LEU A 79 -12.94 11.73 -11.76
CA LEU A 79 -12.76 12.99 -11.03
C LEU A 79 -12.31 12.75 -9.57
N ILE A 80 -12.63 11.60 -8.99
CA ILE A 80 -12.37 11.31 -7.58
C ILE A 80 -10.99 10.67 -7.43
N ASN A 81 -10.09 11.32 -6.68
CA ASN A 81 -8.77 10.78 -6.30
C ASN A 81 -7.92 10.25 -7.49
N PRO A 82 -7.77 11.03 -8.58
CA PRO A 82 -7.02 10.58 -9.74
C PRO A 82 -5.58 10.24 -9.35
N GLY A 83 -5.16 9.01 -9.65
CA GLY A 83 -3.80 8.52 -9.39
C GLY A 83 -3.46 8.22 -7.91
N LEU A 84 -4.40 8.38 -6.97
CA LEU A 84 -4.12 8.19 -5.53
C LEU A 84 -4.44 6.78 -5.02
N MET A 85 -5.52 6.15 -5.53
CA MET A 85 -5.98 4.86 -5.03
C MET A 85 -5.20 3.70 -5.67
N HIS A 86 -5.43 3.46 -6.96
CA HIS A 86 -4.66 2.50 -7.75
C HIS A 86 -4.26 3.18 -9.06
N ALA A 87 -2.97 3.14 -9.41
CA ALA A 87 -2.49 3.75 -10.63
C ALA A 87 -3.26 3.18 -11.84
N GLY A 88 -3.86 4.05 -12.66
CA GLY A 88 -4.59 3.68 -13.87
C GLY A 88 -6.02 3.16 -13.65
N VAL A 89 -6.55 3.20 -12.43
CA VAL A 89 -7.96 2.89 -12.09
C VAL A 89 -8.71 4.17 -11.77
#